data_AF-A0A3Q2PHU1-F1
#
_entry.id   AF-A0A3Q2PHU1-F1
#
_cell.length_a   1.000
_cell.length_b   1.000
_cell.length_c   1.000
_cell.angle_alpha   90.00
_cell.angle_beta   90.00
_cell.angle_gamma   90.00
#
_symmetry.space_group_name_H-M   'P 1'
#
loop_
_entity.id
_entity.type
_entity.pdbx_description
1 polymer ?
#
loop_
_entity_poly.entity_id
_entity_poly.type
_entity_poly.pdbx_seq_one_letter_code
_entity_poly.pdbx_strand_id
1 'polypeptide(L)'
;MMGASVVPALLVFILIFMETQITSLIVSKKERRLMKGSGFHLDLLLIVVLGAICPLFGLPWLTAATVRSVTHVNALTVMSKATAPGEKPVIQEVKEQRLTGLLVAVLVGMSMVMTDVLRHIPLAVLFGIFLYMGVTSLTGIQLYERITLMVTPAKHHPDHIYVTKVPTWRMNMFTVIQLACIVALWVVKSTVASLAFPFILIMTVPLRRLILSRIFEERELQADSPNFDEDGRDEYNEIHMLV
;
A
#
# COMPACT_ATOMS: atom_id res chain seq x y z
N MET A 1 -23.71 -28.53 12.64
CA MET A 1 -22.30 -28.09 12.56
C MET A 1 -21.99 -27.10 11.43
N MET A 2 -22.81 -26.99 10.37
CA MET A 2 -22.60 -25.99 9.31
C MET A 2 -22.90 -24.53 9.72
N GLY A 3 -23.74 -24.28 10.73
CA GLY A 3 -24.00 -22.91 11.21
C GLY A 3 -22.80 -22.27 11.93
N ALA A 4 -21.94 -23.07 12.55
CA ALA A 4 -20.78 -22.56 13.29
C ALA A 4 -19.65 -22.04 12.38
N SER A 5 -19.62 -22.46 11.10
CA SER A 5 -18.62 -21.97 10.14
C SER A 5 -18.90 -20.55 9.63
N VAL A 6 -20.07 -19.97 9.94
CA VAL A 6 -20.39 -18.59 9.60
C VAL A 6 -19.46 -17.60 10.32
N VAL A 7 -19.12 -17.87 11.58
CA VAL A 7 -18.24 -17.01 12.39
C VAL A 7 -16.82 -16.91 11.79
N PRO A 8 -16.09 -18.02 11.53
CA PRO A 8 -14.78 -17.93 10.89
C PRO A 8 -14.86 -17.43 9.44
N ALA A 9 -15.92 -17.76 8.69
CA ALA A 9 -16.10 -17.25 7.33
C ALA A 9 -16.25 -15.72 7.30
N LEU A 10 -17.01 -15.14 8.23
CA LEU A 10 -17.17 -13.69 8.36
C LEU A 10 -15.83 -13.03 8.74
N LEU A 11 -15.05 -13.65 9.63
CA LEU A 11 -13.74 -13.15 10.01
C LEU A 11 -12.76 -13.15 8.82
N VAL A 12 -12.73 -14.24 8.05
CA VAL A 12 -11.93 -14.34 6.82
C VAL A 12 -12.40 -13.33 5.79
N PHE A 13 -13.71 -13.15 5.61
CA PHE A 13 -14.25 -12.13 4.71
C PHE A 13 -13.75 -10.73 5.07
N ILE A 14 -13.77 -10.35 6.35
CA ILE A 14 -13.28 -9.03 6.80
C ILE A 14 -11.78 -8.89 6.55
N LEU A 15 -10.98 -9.94 6.79
CA LEU A 15 -9.55 -9.95 6.47
C LEU A 15 -9.31 -9.69 4.97
N ILE A 16 -9.97 -10.45 4.11
CA ILE A 16 -9.85 -10.35 2.65
C ILE A 16 -10.29 -8.97 2.17
N PHE A 17 -11.43 -8.47 2.68
CA PHE A 17 -11.95 -7.15 2.36
C PHE A 17 -10.93 -6.07 2.71
N MET A 18 -10.41 -6.08 3.94
CA MET A 18 -9.46 -5.06 4.39
C MET A 18 -8.15 -5.09 3.62
N GLU A 19 -7.57 -6.27 3.40
CA GLU A 19 -6.32 -6.41 2.65
C GLU A 19 -6.48 -5.96 1.20
N THR A 20 -7.60 -6.31 0.57
CA THR A 20 -7.93 -5.92 -0.81
C THR A 20 -8.13 -4.41 -0.92
N GLN A 21 -8.97 -3.83 -0.07
CA GLN A 21 -9.27 -2.39 -0.13
C GLN A 21 -8.03 -1.54 0.15
N ILE A 22 -7.22 -1.91 1.15
CA ILE A 22 -5.96 -1.20 1.44
C ILE A 22 -5.01 -1.32 0.24
N THR A 23 -4.88 -2.52 -0.35
CA THR A 23 -4.02 -2.73 -1.51
C THR A 23 -4.48 -1.91 -2.73
N SER A 24 -5.77 -1.91 -3.05
CA SER A 24 -6.32 -1.13 -4.15
C SER A 24 -6.15 0.37 -3.92
N LEU A 25 -6.36 0.87 -2.70
CA LEU A 25 -6.10 2.27 -2.37
C LEU A 25 -4.63 2.67 -2.52
N ILE A 26 -3.70 1.80 -2.12
CA ILE A 26 -2.26 2.05 -2.28
C ILE A 26 -1.85 2.07 -3.75
N VAL A 27 -2.43 1.18 -4.56
CA VAL A 27 -2.14 1.09 -6.00
C VAL A 27 -2.76 2.27 -6.77
N SER A 28 -3.97 2.69 -6.40
CA SER A 28 -4.74 3.74 -7.06
C SER A 28 -4.49 5.15 -6.54
N LYS A 29 -3.34 5.38 -5.87
CA LYS A 29 -2.95 6.73 -5.44
C LYS A 29 -2.85 7.70 -6.62
N LYS A 30 -3.38 8.92 -6.45
CA LYS A 30 -3.31 10.02 -7.44
C LYS A 30 -1.87 10.35 -7.86
N GLU A 31 -0.91 10.22 -6.93
CA GLU A 31 0.54 10.39 -7.18
C GLU A 31 1.07 9.54 -8.35
N ARG A 32 0.41 8.41 -8.66
CA ARG A 32 0.81 7.49 -9.74
C ARG A 32 0.25 7.86 -11.11
N ARG A 33 -0.60 8.88 -11.22
CA ARG A 33 -1.17 9.38 -12.49
C ARG A 33 -1.74 8.26 -13.37
N LEU A 34 -2.55 7.38 -12.75
CA LEU A 34 -3.30 6.36 -13.46
C LEU A 34 -4.34 7.03 -14.37
N MET A 35 -4.49 6.51 -15.58
CA MET A 35 -5.33 7.11 -16.62
C MET A 35 -6.68 6.41 -16.75
N LYS A 36 -6.78 5.12 -16.40
CA LYS A 36 -8.07 4.41 -16.34
C LYS A 36 -8.60 4.45 -14.92
N GLY A 37 -9.91 4.65 -14.79
CA GLY A 37 -10.61 4.64 -13.51
C GLY A 37 -10.43 3.33 -12.74
N SER A 38 -10.59 3.41 -11.41
CA SER A 38 -10.44 2.28 -10.48
C SER A 38 -11.74 1.50 -10.27
N GLY A 39 -11.66 0.17 -10.27
CA GLY A 39 -12.82 -0.73 -10.15
C GLY A 39 -13.02 -1.38 -8.78
N PHE A 40 -13.03 -0.62 -7.68
CA PHE A 40 -13.06 -1.18 -6.30
C PHE A 40 -14.17 -2.21 -6.05
N HIS A 41 -15.40 -1.92 -6.48
CA HIS A 41 -16.53 -2.82 -6.26
C HIS A 41 -16.42 -4.11 -7.09
N LEU A 42 -15.92 -4.00 -8.31
CA LEU A 42 -15.73 -5.15 -9.20
C LEU A 42 -14.63 -6.07 -8.67
N ASP A 43 -13.53 -5.50 -8.19
CA ASP A 43 -12.42 -6.24 -7.59
C ASP A 43 -12.88 -7.01 -6.35
N LEU A 44 -13.68 -6.37 -5.49
CA LEU A 44 -14.25 -7.02 -4.31
C LEU A 44 -15.19 -8.17 -4.69
N LEU A 45 -16.11 -7.94 -5.63
CA LEU A 45 -17.05 -8.97 -6.09
C LEU A 45 -16.28 -10.17 -6.64
N LEU A 46 -15.26 -9.93 -7.46
CA LEU A 46 -14.47 -10.98 -8.10
C LEU A 46 -13.67 -11.80 -7.09
N ILE A 47 -13.01 -11.16 -6.12
CA ILE A 47 -12.25 -11.85 -5.07
C ILE A 47 -13.17 -12.67 -4.16
N VAL A 48 -14.35 -12.14 -3.80
CA VAL A 48 -15.30 -12.86 -2.94
C VAL A 48 -15.92 -14.06 -3.67
N VAL A 49 -16.29 -13.90 -4.94
CA VAL A 49 -16.82 -15.00 -5.76
C VAL A 49 -15.77 -16.10 -5.96
N LEU A 50 -14.53 -15.74 -6.33
CA LEU A 50 -13.44 -16.70 -6.43
C LEU A 50 -13.10 -17.33 -5.08
N GLY A 51 -13.12 -16.55 -4.00
CA GLY A 51 -12.92 -17.02 -2.64
C GLY A 51 -14.00 -17.98 -2.14
N ALA A 52 -15.20 -17.93 -2.71
CA ALA A 52 -16.26 -18.92 -2.45
C ALA A 52 -16.09 -20.17 -3.32
N ILE A 53 -15.65 -20.03 -4.57
CA ILE A 53 -15.50 -21.14 -5.52
C ILE A 53 -14.25 -21.97 -5.23
N CYS A 54 -13.09 -21.36 -4.98
CA CYS A 54 -11.82 -22.07 -4.77
C CYS A 54 -11.89 -23.13 -3.65
N PRO A 55 -12.44 -22.83 -2.46
CA PRO A 55 -12.56 -23.82 -1.38
C PRO A 55 -13.48 -25.00 -1.72
N LEU A 56 -14.48 -24.83 -2.60
CA LEU A 56 -15.32 -25.95 -3.07
C LEU A 56 -14.51 -27.01 -3.83
N PHE A 57 -13.43 -26.58 -4.48
CA PHE A 57 -12.48 -27.45 -5.18
C PHE A 57 -11.27 -27.84 -4.31
N GLY A 58 -11.26 -27.51 -3.02
CA GLY A 58 -10.13 -27.77 -2.11
C GLY A 58 -8.92 -26.86 -2.34
N LEU A 59 -9.07 -25.78 -3.11
CA LEU A 59 -8.01 -24.80 -3.36
C LEU A 59 -8.02 -23.72 -2.26
N PRO A 60 -6.86 -23.14 -1.92
CA PRO A 60 -6.79 -22.03 -0.97
C PRO A 60 -7.49 -20.79 -1.55
N TRP A 61 -8.06 -19.96 -0.68
CA TRP A 61 -8.52 -18.63 -1.07
C TRP A 61 -7.33 -17.72 -1.40
N LEU A 62 -7.59 -16.70 -2.23
CA LEU A 62 -6.58 -15.74 -2.68
C LEU A 62 -6.98 -14.33 -2.24
N THR A 63 -5.98 -13.51 -1.92
CA THR A 63 -6.14 -12.11 -1.57
C THR A 63 -5.22 -11.23 -2.40
N ALA A 64 -5.53 -9.93 -2.49
CA ALA A 64 -4.66 -8.98 -3.16
C ALA A 64 -3.37 -8.78 -2.34
N ALA A 65 -2.21 -9.04 -2.94
CA ALA A 65 -0.93 -8.93 -2.26
C ALA A 65 -0.32 -7.53 -2.46
N THR A 66 -0.27 -6.70 -1.40
CA THR A 66 0.15 -5.29 -1.49
C THR A 66 1.52 -5.10 -2.13
N VAL A 67 2.56 -5.78 -1.62
CA VAL A 67 3.94 -5.62 -2.14
C VAL A 67 4.02 -6.03 -3.61
N ARG A 68 3.42 -7.18 -3.96
CA ARG A 68 3.40 -7.70 -5.33
C ARG A 68 2.69 -6.74 -6.29
N SER A 69 1.53 -6.22 -5.90
CA SER A 69 0.76 -5.28 -6.71
C SER A 69 1.52 -3.96 -6.89
N VAL A 70 2.15 -3.44 -5.83
CA VAL A 70 2.98 -2.23 -5.90
C VAL A 70 4.19 -2.44 -6.82
N THR A 71 4.91 -3.55 -6.69
CA THR A 71 6.08 -3.83 -7.54
C THR A 71 5.70 -4.06 -9.00
N HIS A 72 4.56 -4.70 -9.26
CA HIS A 72 4.05 -4.87 -10.61
C HIS A 72 3.70 -3.52 -11.25
N VAL A 73 3.07 -2.63 -10.50
CA VAL A 73 2.78 -1.27 -10.98
C VAL A 73 4.07 -0.48 -11.18
N ASN A 74 5.02 -0.55 -10.24
CA ASN A 74 6.32 0.11 -10.37
C ASN A 74 7.11 -0.36 -11.60
N ALA A 75 7.01 -1.63 -11.97
CA ALA A 75 7.62 -2.16 -13.18
C ALA A 75 6.99 -1.61 -14.48
N LEU A 76 5.75 -1.11 -14.40
CA LEU A 76 5.01 -0.49 -15.50
C LEU A 76 5.05 1.04 -15.46
N THR A 77 5.69 1.62 -14.44
CA THR A 77 5.83 3.06 -14.26
C THR A 77 6.96 3.59 -15.14
N VAL A 78 6.64 4.58 -15.99
CA VAL A 78 7.63 5.32 -16.77
C VAL A 78 8.01 6.58 -16.01
N MET A 79 9.28 6.64 -15.62
CA MET A 79 9.86 7.83 -14.99
C MET A 79 10.34 8.80 -16.07
N SER A 80 10.09 10.10 -15.85
CA SER A 80 10.59 11.17 -16.71
C SER A 80 12.12 11.15 -16.76
N LYS A 81 12.68 11.35 -17.95
CA LYS A 81 14.12 11.59 -18.11
C LYS A 81 14.40 13.00 -17.57
N ALA A 82 15.15 13.11 -16.48
CA ALA A 82 15.51 14.39 -15.89
C ALA A 82 16.10 15.33 -16.97
N THR A 83 15.39 16.43 -17.26
CA THR A 83 15.76 17.36 -18.33
C THR A 83 16.86 18.32 -17.86
N ALA A 84 17.01 18.50 -16.54
CA ALA A 84 18.03 19.34 -15.92
C ALA A 84 18.81 18.61 -14.80
N PRO A 85 20.11 18.91 -14.59
CA PRO A 85 20.89 18.37 -13.48
C PRO A 85 20.27 18.77 -12.13
N GLY A 86 19.87 17.79 -11.32
CA GLY A 86 19.29 18.00 -9.98
C GLY A 86 17.77 17.87 -9.88
N GLU A 87 17.05 17.71 -11.00
CA GLU A 87 15.61 17.47 -10.98
C GLU A 87 15.33 15.98 -10.67
N LYS A 88 14.52 15.70 -9.64
CA LYS A 88 14.14 14.33 -9.29
C LYS A 88 13.25 13.76 -10.41
N PRO A 89 13.44 12.49 -10.82
CA PRO A 89 12.59 11.88 -11.84
C PRO A 89 11.14 11.84 -11.35
N VAL A 90 10.26 12.53 -12.06
CA VAL A 90 8.81 12.55 -11.80
C VAL A 90 8.14 11.41 -12.58
N ILE A 91 7.12 10.80 -11.98
CA ILE A 91 6.29 9.79 -12.67
C ILE A 91 5.56 10.45 -13.84
N GLN A 92 5.84 10.00 -15.06
CA GLN A 92 5.21 10.54 -16.27
C GLN A 92 3.88 9.85 -16.52
N GLU A 93 3.90 8.52 -16.59
CA GLU A 93 2.72 7.68 -16.86
C GLU A 93 2.96 6.25 -16.35
N VAL A 94 1.87 5.53 -16.07
CA VAL A 94 1.89 4.09 -15.79
C VAL A 94 1.22 3.34 -16.93
N LYS A 95 1.91 2.34 -17.50
CA LYS A 95 1.35 1.54 -18.59
C LYS A 95 0.35 0.52 -18.06
N GLU A 96 -0.93 0.86 -18.12
CA GLU A 96 -2.03 0.00 -17.66
C GLU A 96 -2.39 -1.08 -18.68
N GLN A 97 -1.90 -2.30 -18.42
CA GLN A 97 -2.02 -3.45 -19.31
C GLN A 97 -2.73 -4.62 -18.61
N ARG A 98 -3.62 -5.31 -19.33
CA ARG A 98 -4.23 -6.57 -18.84
C ARG A 98 -3.37 -7.80 -19.13
N LEU A 99 -2.51 -7.71 -20.15
CA LEU A 99 -1.73 -8.83 -20.66
C LEU A 99 -0.65 -9.29 -19.68
N THR A 100 0.01 -8.36 -18.97
CA THR A 100 1.11 -8.72 -18.05
C THR A 100 0.62 -9.58 -16.89
N GLY A 101 -0.52 -9.21 -16.28
CA GLY A 101 -1.15 -10.01 -15.23
C GLY A 101 -1.58 -11.40 -15.73
N LEU A 102 -2.16 -11.47 -16.93
CA LEU A 102 -2.53 -12.74 -17.56
C LEU A 102 -1.32 -13.63 -17.84
N LEU A 103 -0.25 -13.06 -18.40
CA LEU A 103 0.99 -13.79 -18.69
C LEU A 103 1.63 -14.33 -17.40
N VAL A 104 1.68 -13.54 -16.34
CA VAL A 104 2.18 -14.02 -15.04
C VAL A 104 1.34 -15.18 -14.52
N ALA A 105 0.01 -15.09 -14.59
CA ALA A 105 -0.88 -16.17 -14.15
C ALA A 105 -0.68 -17.47 -14.97
N VAL A 106 -0.54 -17.34 -16.29
CA VAL A 106 -0.26 -18.48 -17.19
C VAL A 106 1.11 -19.09 -16.90
N LEU A 107 2.15 -18.27 -16.70
CA LEU A 107 3.50 -18.75 -16.36
C LEU A 107 3.54 -19.46 -15.01
N VAL A 108 2.79 -18.97 -14.02
CA VAL A 108 2.61 -19.66 -12.73
C VAL A 108 1.92 -21.02 -12.93
N GLY A 109 0.91 -21.11 -13.80
CA GLY A 109 0.29 -22.40 -14.16
C GLY A 109 1.27 -23.34 -14.88
N MET A 110 2.08 -22.81 -15.80
CA MET A 110 3.09 -23.56 -16.55
C MET A 110 4.29 -24.00 -15.70
N SER A 111 4.48 -23.39 -14.52
CA SER A 111 5.57 -23.73 -13.60
C SER A 111 5.61 -25.21 -13.21
N MET A 112 4.46 -25.89 -13.21
CA MET A 112 4.38 -27.34 -12.95
C MET A 112 5.17 -28.15 -13.99
N VAL A 113 5.13 -27.74 -15.26
CA VAL A 113 5.84 -28.41 -16.36
C VAL A 113 7.31 -27.98 -16.41
N MET A 114 7.62 -26.75 -15.98
CA MET A 114 8.98 -26.20 -15.99
C MET A 114 9.79 -26.49 -14.71
N THR A 115 9.36 -27.46 -13.90
CA THR A 115 9.97 -27.76 -12.58
C THR A 115 11.48 -28.01 -12.66
N ASP A 116 11.95 -28.75 -13.68
CA ASP A 116 13.38 -29.04 -13.87
C ASP A 116 14.22 -27.78 -14.10
N VAL A 117 13.68 -26.82 -14.86
CA VAL A 117 14.33 -25.53 -15.12
C VAL A 117 14.32 -24.67 -13.87
N LEU A 118 13.17 -24.61 -13.16
CA LEU A 118 13.02 -23.80 -11.96
C LEU A 118 13.95 -24.26 -10.82
N ARG A 119 14.28 -25.56 -10.75
CA ARG A 119 15.18 -26.12 -9.73
C ARG A 119 16.61 -25.57 -9.83
N HIS A 120 17.03 -25.07 -11.00
CA HIS A 120 18.34 -24.46 -11.17
C HIS A 120 18.45 -23.08 -10.51
N ILE A 121 17.34 -22.45 -10.12
CA ILE A 121 17.35 -21.13 -9.51
C ILE A 121 17.64 -21.28 -8.00
N PRO A 122 18.80 -20.80 -7.50
CA PRO A 122 19.12 -20.91 -6.09
C PRO A 122 18.23 -19.98 -5.24
N LEU A 123 17.79 -20.49 -4.08
CA LEU A 123 16.93 -19.73 -3.15
C LEU A 123 17.53 -18.38 -2.72
N ALA A 124 18.87 -18.28 -2.67
CA ALA A 124 19.57 -17.04 -2.37
C ALA A 124 19.21 -15.89 -3.34
N VAL A 125 19.02 -16.20 -4.63
CA VAL A 125 18.63 -15.20 -5.63
C VAL A 125 17.20 -14.71 -5.39
N LEU A 126 16.29 -15.60 -5.00
CA LEU A 126 14.92 -15.20 -4.66
C LEU A 126 14.90 -14.27 -3.44
N PHE A 127 15.70 -14.53 -2.41
CA PHE A 127 15.81 -13.62 -1.27
C PHE A 127 16.35 -12.24 -1.66
N GLY A 128 17.31 -12.18 -2.60
CA GLY A 128 17.79 -10.91 -3.16
C GLY A 128 16.67 -10.11 -3.86
N ILE A 129 15.85 -10.79 -4.67
CA ILE A 129 14.70 -10.17 -5.34
C ILE A 129 13.63 -9.75 -4.32
N PHE A 130 13.34 -10.56 -3.30
CA PHE A 130 12.40 -10.19 -2.24
C PHE A 130 12.87 -8.97 -1.44
N LEU A 131 14.17 -8.87 -1.14
CA LEU A 131 14.74 -7.69 -0.48
C LEU A 131 14.60 -6.45 -1.36
N TYR A 132 14.93 -6.56 -2.66
CA TYR A 132 14.76 -5.47 -3.61
C TYR A 132 13.30 -5.01 -3.70
N MET A 133 12.35 -5.95 -3.82
CA MET A 133 10.92 -5.66 -3.81
C MET A 133 10.47 -4.99 -2.50
N GLY A 134 11.00 -5.45 -1.36
CA GLY A 134 10.76 -4.83 -0.07
C GLY A 134 11.21 -3.37 -0.03
N VAL A 135 12.47 -3.09 -0.37
CA VAL A 135 13.04 -1.74 -0.34
C VAL A 135 12.36 -0.80 -1.33
N THR A 136 12.13 -1.26 -2.56
CA THR A 136 11.44 -0.44 -3.59
C THR A 136 9.98 -0.17 -3.24
N SER A 137 9.30 -1.07 -2.53
CA SER A 137 7.93 -0.81 -2.06
C SER A 137 7.83 0.30 -1.00
N LEU A 138 8.92 0.63 -0.31
CA LEU A 138 8.98 1.71 0.67
C LEU A 138 9.13 3.09 0.00
N THR A 139 9.65 3.14 -1.22
CA THR A 139 9.77 4.40 -1.98
C THR A 139 8.38 4.91 -2.38
N GLY A 140 8.09 6.19 -2.11
CA GLY A 140 6.76 6.79 -2.29
C GLY A 140 5.81 6.65 -1.09
N ILE A 141 6.29 6.13 0.05
CA ILE A 141 5.57 6.21 1.32
C ILE A 141 6.03 7.46 2.07
N GLN A 142 5.11 8.41 2.29
CA GLN A 142 5.40 9.67 3.00
C GLN A 142 6.03 9.45 4.39
N LEU A 143 5.62 8.41 5.12
CA LEU A 143 6.25 8.05 6.40
C LEU A 143 7.75 7.71 6.23
N TYR A 144 8.12 6.94 5.20
CA TYR A 144 9.50 6.56 4.97
C TYR A 144 10.37 7.77 4.60
N GLU A 145 9.82 8.69 3.81
CA GLU A 145 10.46 9.98 3.52
C GLU A 145 10.70 10.80 4.79
N ARG A 146 9.71 10.86 5.69
CA ARG A 146 9.84 11.56 6.99
C ARG A 146 10.84 10.92 7.93
N ILE A 147 10.90 9.59 7.98
CA ILE A 147 11.92 8.86 8.73
C ILE A 147 13.31 9.22 8.19
N THR A 148 13.47 9.29 6.87
CA THR A 148 14.72 9.70 6.23
C THR A 148 15.06 11.17 6.53
N LEU A 149 14.07 12.06 6.54
CA LEU A 149 14.23 13.47 6.93
C LEU A 149 14.64 13.63 8.40
N MET A 150 14.15 12.77 9.31
CA MET A 150 14.54 12.80 10.73
C MET A 150 16.04 12.51 10.94
N VAL A 151 16.63 11.69 10.06
CA VAL A 151 18.07 11.37 10.08
C VAL A 151 18.90 12.40 9.31
N THR A 152 18.28 13.13 8.37
CA THR A 152 18.95 14.14 7.56
C THR A 152 19.09 15.45 8.36
N PRO A 153 20.27 16.08 8.42
CA PRO A 153 20.43 17.36 9.11
C PRO A 153 19.60 18.46 8.42
N ALA A 154 18.98 19.34 9.22
CA ALA A 154 18.05 20.38 8.76
C ALA A 154 18.57 21.31 7.65
N LYS A 155 19.90 21.40 7.48
CA LYS A 155 20.55 22.17 6.42
C LYS A 155 20.41 21.56 5.02
N HIS A 156 20.10 20.26 4.93
CA HIS A 156 19.96 19.51 3.67
C HIS A 156 18.51 19.10 3.43
N HIS A 157 17.54 19.75 4.07
CA HIS A 157 16.15 19.47 3.78
C HIS A 157 15.82 19.91 2.34
N PRO A 158 15.27 19.02 1.51
CA PRO A 158 14.74 19.41 0.20
C PRO A 158 13.53 20.34 0.36
N ASP A 159 13.27 21.16 -0.66
CA ASP A 159 12.10 22.06 -0.76
C ASP A 159 10.79 21.27 -0.98
N HIS A 160 10.34 20.54 0.03
CA HIS A 160 8.99 19.99 0.08
C HIS A 160 8.09 20.93 0.91
N ILE A 161 6.84 21.12 0.47
CA ILE A 161 5.82 22.00 1.10
C ILE A 161 5.66 21.69 2.61
N TYR A 162 5.86 20.43 2.99
CA TYR A 162 5.85 19.94 4.39
C TYR A 162 6.96 20.54 5.27
N VAL A 163 8.12 20.89 4.71
CA VAL A 163 9.28 21.37 5.47
C VAL A 163 9.20 22.87 5.74
N THR A 164 8.57 23.63 4.85
CA THR A 164 8.54 25.09 4.91
C THR A 164 7.45 25.63 5.84
N LYS A 165 6.38 24.86 6.09
CA LYS A 165 5.21 25.32 6.84
C LYS A 165 5.19 24.93 8.32
N VAL A 166 5.88 23.86 8.74
CA VAL A 166 5.85 23.37 10.12
C VAL A 166 7.25 23.24 10.74
N PRO A 167 7.41 23.54 12.04
CA PRO A 167 8.71 23.43 12.71
C PRO A 167 9.16 21.96 12.81
N THR A 168 10.45 21.71 12.59
CA THR A 168 11.05 20.36 12.50
C THR A 168 10.76 19.48 13.73
N TRP A 169 10.65 20.08 14.92
CA TRP A 169 10.31 19.35 16.14
C TRP A 169 8.90 18.76 16.12
N ARG A 170 7.91 19.49 15.59
CA ARG A 170 6.52 19.03 15.46
C ARG A 170 6.40 17.89 14.45
N MET A 171 7.12 17.99 13.33
CA MET A 171 7.22 16.93 12.32
C MET A 171 7.84 15.64 12.89
N ASN A 172 8.92 15.77 13.67
CA ASN A 172 9.57 14.62 14.31
C ASN A 172 8.66 13.96 15.36
N MET A 173 7.96 14.77 16.17
CA MET A 173 6.99 14.25 17.14
C MET A 173 5.87 13.45 16.47
N PHE A 174 5.34 13.93 15.35
CA PHE A 174 4.35 13.20 14.57
C PHE A 174 4.88 11.86 14.04
N THR A 175 6.10 11.88 13.49
CA THR A 175 6.76 10.68 12.94
C THR A 175 7.03 9.64 14.04
N VAL A 176 7.40 10.08 15.25
CA VAL A 176 7.56 9.20 16.43
C VAL A 176 6.23 8.56 16.84
N ILE A 177 5.13 9.32 16.86
CA ILE A 177 3.80 8.78 17.16
C ILE A 177 3.41 7.72 16.10
N GLN A 178 3.65 7.98 14.81
CA GLN A 178 3.39 7.00 13.76
C GLN A 178 4.24 5.74 13.88
N LEU A 179 5.53 5.88 14.21
CA LEU A 179 6.43 4.75 14.50
C LEU A 179 5.94 3.94 15.70
N ALA A 180 5.48 4.59 16.78
CA ALA A 180 4.91 3.91 17.93
C ALA A 180 3.65 3.11 17.57
N CYS A 181 2.76 3.64 16.71
CA CYS A 181 1.61 2.90 16.19
C CYS A 181 2.03 1.67 15.37
N ILE A 182 3.07 1.78 14.54
CA ILE A 182 3.59 0.65 13.75
C ILE A 182 4.18 -0.42 14.67
N VAL A 183 4.93 -0.03 15.69
CA VAL A 183 5.48 -0.97 16.68
C VAL A 183 4.34 -1.67 17.44
N ALA A 184 3.29 -0.94 17.84
CA ALA A 184 2.13 -1.55 18.47
C ALA A 184 1.44 -2.58 17.55
N LEU A 185 1.24 -2.24 16.27
CA LEU A 185 0.71 -3.17 15.27
C LEU A 185 1.62 -4.38 15.03
N TRP A 186 2.93 -4.19 15.09
CA TRP A 186 3.91 -5.27 14.99
C TRP A 186 3.81 -6.24 16.16
N VAL A 187 3.71 -5.72 17.39
CA VAL A 187 3.53 -6.55 18.60
C VAL A 187 2.26 -7.39 18.48
N VAL A 188 1.14 -6.77 18.10
CA VAL A 188 -0.13 -7.47 17.87
C VAL A 188 0.04 -8.57 16.83
N LYS A 189 0.65 -8.26 15.68
CA LYS A 189 0.89 -9.24 14.61
C LYS A 189 1.75 -10.42 15.06
N SER A 190 2.70 -10.20 15.97
CA SER A 190 3.58 -11.25 16.51
C SER A 190 2.89 -12.20 17.49
N THR A 191 1.67 -11.88 17.94
CA THR A 191 0.90 -12.71 18.88
C THR A 191 -0.11 -13.60 18.15
N VAL A 192 -0.72 -14.54 18.88
CA VAL A 192 -1.85 -15.36 18.40
C VAL A 192 -3.08 -14.54 17.99
N ALA A 193 -3.14 -13.27 18.39
CA ALA A 193 -4.17 -12.32 17.99
C ALA A 193 -3.96 -11.74 16.57
N SER A 194 -3.06 -12.30 15.76
CA SER A 194 -2.82 -11.87 14.37
C SER A 194 -4.09 -11.88 13.51
N LEU A 195 -5.06 -12.75 13.80
CA LEU A 195 -6.37 -12.77 13.15
C LEU A 195 -7.19 -11.48 13.40
N ALA A 196 -6.94 -10.79 14.52
CA ALA A 196 -7.58 -9.52 14.85
C ALA A 196 -6.90 -8.30 14.22
N PHE A 197 -5.81 -8.50 13.47
CA PHE A 197 -5.00 -7.43 12.88
C PHE A 197 -5.81 -6.38 12.10
N PRO A 198 -6.78 -6.73 11.23
CA PRO A 198 -7.55 -5.73 10.50
C PRO A 198 -8.41 -4.86 11.42
N PHE A 199 -9.00 -5.43 12.46
CA PHE A 199 -9.80 -4.67 13.42
C PHE A 199 -8.95 -3.66 14.18
N ILE A 200 -7.77 -4.08 14.61
CA ILE A 200 -6.83 -3.21 15.34
C ILE A 200 -6.29 -2.12 14.40
N LEU A 201 -6.01 -2.44 13.14
CA LEU A 201 -5.62 -1.46 12.13
C LEU A 201 -6.73 -0.43 11.91
N ILE A 202 -7.97 -0.86 11.70
CA ILE A 202 -9.13 0.04 11.57
C ILE A 202 -9.27 0.91 12.81
N MET A 203 -9.17 0.34 14.01
CA MET A 203 -9.30 1.06 15.28
C MET A 203 -8.16 2.05 15.52
N THR A 204 -6.97 1.80 14.97
CA THR A 204 -5.81 2.69 15.06
C THR A 204 -6.03 3.98 14.25
N VAL A 205 -6.82 3.96 13.17
CA VAL A 205 -7.11 5.15 12.35
C VAL A 205 -7.91 6.24 13.08
N PRO A 206 -9.10 5.98 13.67
CA PRO A 206 -9.84 6.97 14.45
C PRO A 206 -9.10 7.32 15.75
N LEU A 207 -8.43 6.35 16.39
CA LEU A 207 -7.58 6.63 17.56
C LEU A 207 -6.50 7.64 17.21
N ARG A 208 -5.83 7.47 16.07
CA ARG A 208 -4.88 8.45 15.53
C ARG A 208 -5.55 9.80 15.30
N ARG A 209 -6.73 9.86 14.69
CA ARG A 209 -7.45 11.12 14.43
C ARG A 209 -7.77 11.88 15.72
N LEU A 210 -8.19 11.17 16.77
CA LEU A 210 -8.51 11.74 18.09
C LEU A 210 -7.27 12.20 18.86
N ILE A 211 -6.18 11.43 18.82
CA ILE A 211 -4.91 11.79 19.46
C ILE A 211 -4.29 13.00 18.75
N LEU A 212 -4.32 13.00 17.41
CA LEU A 212 -3.75 14.10 16.61
C LEU A 212 -4.53 15.40 16.76
N SER A 213 -5.87 15.36 16.78
CA SER A 213 -6.69 16.56 16.98
C SER A 213 -6.55 17.18 18.39
N ARG A 214 -6.04 16.41 19.36
CA ARG A 214 -5.72 16.90 20.72
C ARG A 214 -4.34 17.55 20.82
N ILE A 215 -3.39 17.20 19.94
CA ILE A 215 -1.97 17.57 20.05
C ILE A 215 -1.55 18.62 19.01
N PHE A 216 -2.21 18.65 17.85
CA PHE A 216 -1.87 19.49 16.70
C PHE A 216 -3.06 20.35 16.26
N GLU A 217 -2.77 21.58 15.82
CA GLU A 217 -3.76 22.51 15.30
C GLU A 217 -4.19 22.12 13.88
N GLU A 218 -5.44 22.40 13.47
CA GLU A 218 -5.98 21.91 12.18
C GLU A 218 -5.13 22.35 10.97
N ARG A 219 -4.49 23.52 11.04
CA ARG A 219 -3.56 24.03 10.03
C ARG A 219 -2.30 23.17 9.86
N GLU A 220 -1.76 22.64 10.96
CA GLU A 220 -0.58 21.78 10.94
C GLU A 220 -0.93 20.38 10.40
N LEU A 221 -2.13 19.87 10.70
CA LEU A 221 -2.64 18.59 10.19
C LEU A 221 -3.04 18.66 8.71
N GLN A 222 -3.54 19.80 8.28
CA GLN A 222 -3.91 20.09 6.90
C GLN A 222 -2.70 20.17 5.99
N ALA A 223 -1.64 20.88 6.40
CA ALA A 223 -0.36 20.89 5.69
C ALA A 223 0.27 19.49 5.60
N ASP A 224 -0.14 18.56 6.48
CA ASP A 224 0.37 17.20 6.60
C ASP A 224 -0.47 16.14 5.86
N SER A 225 -1.65 16.54 5.38
CA SER A 225 -2.54 15.69 4.58
C SER A 225 -2.13 15.74 3.10
N PRO A 226 -2.36 14.68 2.31
CA PRO A 226 -2.13 14.71 0.85
C PRO A 226 -3.06 15.71 0.12
N ASN A 227 -4.01 16.32 0.83
CA ASN A 227 -5.06 17.21 0.33
C ASN A 227 -4.64 18.66 0.06
N PHE A 228 -3.35 19.02 0.15
CA PHE A 228 -2.89 20.38 -0.19
C PHE A 228 -2.54 20.52 -1.68
N ASP A 229 -3.52 20.23 -2.53
CA ASP A 229 -3.66 20.96 -3.79
C ASP A 229 -4.42 22.27 -3.45
N GLU A 230 -4.08 23.40 -4.09
CA GLU A 230 -4.61 24.76 -3.84
C GLU A 230 -6.15 24.93 -3.90
N ASP A 231 -6.92 23.85 -4.10
CA ASP A 231 -8.34 23.88 -4.42
C ASP A 231 -9.31 23.31 -3.36
N GLY A 232 -8.83 22.82 -2.21
CA GLY A 232 -9.74 22.41 -1.11
C GLY A 232 -10.74 21.30 -1.49
N ARG A 233 -10.36 20.37 -2.37
CA ARG A 233 -11.20 19.24 -2.82
C ARG A 233 -10.72 17.92 -2.21
N ASP A 234 -11.63 17.20 -1.55
CA ASP A 234 -11.38 15.93 -0.85
C ASP A 234 -10.80 14.81 -1.75
N GLU A 235 -9.66 14.21 -1.33
CA GLU A 235 -8.93 13.08 -1.95
C GLU A 235 -9.80 11.90 -2.41
N TYR A 236 -10.90 11.64 -1.69
CA TYR A 236 -11.77 10.49 -1.93
C TYR A 236 -12.98 10.80 -2.82
N ASN A 237 -13.31 12.08 -3.01
CA ASN A 237 -14.45 12.48 -3.83
C ASN A 237 -14.11 12.49 -5.33
N GLU A 238 -12.83 12.71 -5.68
CA GLU A 238 -12.36 12.59 -7.08
C GLU A 238 -12.34 11.14 -7.58
N ILE A 239 -12.04 10.16 -6.71
CA ILE A 239 -12.05 8.73 -7.06
C ILE A 239 -13.47 8.26 -7.45
N HIS A 240 -14.50 8.86 -6.86
CA HIS A 240 -15.90 8.57 -7.19
C HIS A 240 -16.43 9.36 -8.40
N MET A 241 -15.78 10.45 -8.82
CA MET A 241 -16.26 11.31 -9.91
C MET A 241 -15.70 10.98 -11.30
N LEU A 242 -14.76 10.04 -11.42
CA LEU A 242 -14.26 9.57 -12.73
C LEU A 242 -15.16 8.47 -13.34
N VAL A 243 -16.47 8.72 -13.39
CA VAL A 243 -17.47 7.94 -14.13
C VAL A 243 -17.80 8.65 -15.43
#